data_AF-A0AAI9MR32-F1
#
_entry.id   AF-A0AAI9MR32-F1
#
_cell.length_a   1.000
_cell.length_b   1.000
_cell.length_c   1.000
_cell.angle_alpha   90.00
_cell.angle_beta   90.00
_cell.angle_gamma   90.00
#
_symmetry.space_group_name_H-M   'P 1'
#
loop_
_entity.id
_entity.type
_entity.pdbx_description
1 polymer ?
#
loop_
_entity_poly.entity_id
_entity_poly.type
_entity_poly.pdbx_seq_one_letter_code
_entity_poly.pdbx_strand_id
1 'polypeptide(L)'
;TAIRAEVQRAFNGRLKSYGLETSSWQVGENMLDRLLGKEICVLAWAIEGMEIDNIPVAVRNWLALSPEERWWLFGMTAKSTGGVEDRDVGWRIALRHALGDIVQTEQIQFTQDSSVSSSRHAPKSHEIKEPSVSYGDLKSSDNTCLLSHGTGDNDSLSLDGSDTHSSIEPALGNSNAEEFLFLFEAKLAKAIGQPIGEMSSPEFLVKKGSTANIALAKSLRPAIRDLRQKLLDEGVLMKRGNVYSFEHEYQFKSPSAAACVIAGNPRSGMDAWRDLQGRSLKELGYGKKI
;
A
#
# COMPACT_ATOMS: atom_id res chain seq x y z
N THR A 1 13.48 -24.27 -21.16
CA THR A 1 13.57 -23.34 -22.31
C THR A 1 12.30 -22.53 -22.53
N ALA A 2 11.12 -23.05 -22.19
CA ALA A 2 9.80 -22.45 -22.48
C ALA A 2 9.64 -20.97 -22.08
N ILE A 3 10.25 -20.51 -20.98
CA ILE A 3 10.12 -19.12 -20.51
C ILE A 3 11.34 -18.23 -20.78
N ARG A 4 12.47 -18.79 -21.22
CA ARG A 4 13.77 -18.09 -21.26
C ARG A 4 13.72 -16.85 -22.15
N ALA A 5 13.24 -16.99 -23.38
CA ALA A 5 13.29 -15.92 -24.37
C ALA A 5 12.47 -14.70 -23.93
N GLU A 6 11.28 -14.94 -23.40
CA GLU A 6 10.36 -13.88 -22.95
C GLU A 6 10.88 -13.16 -21.71
N VAL A 7 11.33 -13.92 -20.70
CA VAL A 7 11.87 -13.33 -19.47
C VAL A 7 13.17 -12.58 -19.75
N GLN A 8 14.08 -13.15 -20.54
CA GLN A 8 15.32 -12.49 -20.93
C GLN A 8 15.03 -11.19 -21.69
N ARG A 9 14.06 -11.19 -22.62
CA ARG A 9 13.65 -9.98 -23.34
C ARG A 9 13.13 -8.91 -22.39
N ALA A 10 12.24 -9.27 -21.48
CA ALA A 10 11.66 -8.33 -20.51
C ALA A 10 12.73 -7.72 -19.60
N PHE A 11 13.65 -8.53 -19.09
CA PHE A 11 14.69 -8.06 -18.17
C PHE A 11 15.76 -7.24 -18.89
N ASN A 12 16.17 -7.65 -20.09
CA ASN A 12 17.08 -6.83 -20.90
C ASN A 12 16.45 -5.50 -21.31
N GLY A 13 15.13 -5.46 -21.54
CA GLY A 13 14.41 -4.20 -21.73
C GLY A 13 14.56 -3.26 -20.54
N ARG A 14 14.39 -3.78 -19.31
CA ARG A 14 14.59 -3.02 -18.07
C ARG A 14 16.04 -2.57 -17.89
N LEU A 15 17.01 -3.45 -18.10
CA LEU A 15 18.44 -3.11 -18.01
C LEU A 15 18.80 -1.96 -18.96
N LYS A 16 18.34 -2.02 -20.21
CA LYS A 16 18.52 -0.92 -21.18
C LYS A 16 17.90 0.39 -20.71
N SER A 17 16.71 0.35 -20.10
CA SER A 17 16.06 1.56 -19.57
C SER A 17 16.85 2.23 -18.45
N TYR A 18 17.67 1.45 -17.72
CA TYR A 18 18.58 1.94 -16.69
C TYR A 18 19.98 2.25 -17.22
N GLY A 19 20.22 2.15 -18.53
CA GLY A 19 21.53 2.37 -19.14
C GLY A 19 22.56 1.27 -18.80
N LEU A 20 22.09 0.08 -18.39
CA LEU A 20 22.94 -1.05 -18.02
C LEU A 20 23.14 -2.02 -19.19
N GLU A 21 24.23 -2.78 -19.13
CA GLU A 21 24.52 -3.82 -20.12
C GLU A 21 23.50 -4.97 -20.04
N THR A 22 23.08 -5.45 -21.21
CA THR A 22 22.16 -6.58 -21.29
C THR A 22 22.87 -7.91 -21.09
N SER A 23 22.18 -8.88 -20.48
CA SER A 23 22.72 -10.22 -20.27
C SER A 23 22.21 -11.23 -21.30
N SER A 24 23.07 -12.16 -21.70
CA SER A 24 22.66 -13.36 -22.43
C SER A 24 22.58 -14.51 -21.43
N TRP A 25 21.39 -15.09 -21.24
CA TRP A 25 21.24 -16.20 -20.30
C TRP A 25 21.71 -17.48 -20.96
N GLN A 26 22.59 -18.25 -20.34
CA GLN A 26 23.08 -19.53 -20.86
C GLN A 26 22.47 -20.71 -20.08
N VAL A 27 22.61 -21.94 -20.59
CA VAL A 27 22.23 -23.13 -19.82
C VAL A 27 23.31 -23.33 -18.76
N GLY A 28 22.93 -23.27 -17.48
CA GLY A 28 23.85 -23.33 -16.35
C GLY A 28 23.60 -22.20 -15.35
N GLU A 29 24.63 -21.85 -14.58
CA GLU A 29 24.57 -20.78 -13.60
C GLU A 29 24.60 -19.42 -14.29
N ASN A 30 23.65 -18.56 -13.95
CA ASN A 30 23.59 -17.18 -14.43
C ASN A 30 23.48 -16.26 -13.23
N MET A 31 24.34 -15.25 -13.16
CA MET A 31 24.22 -14.22 -12.14
C MET A 31 23.02 -13.33 -12.46
N LEU A 32 22.09 -13.26 -11.52
CA LEU A 32 20.89 -12.45 -11.62
C LEU A 32 20.83 -11.53 -10.41
N ASP A 33 20.32 -10.32 -10.63
CA ASP A 33 19.98 -9.44 -9.52
C ASP A 33 18.97 -10.14 -8.59
N ARG A 34 19.09 -9.90 -7.28
CA ARG A 34 18.28 -10.56 -6.26
C ARG A 34 16.78 -10.32 -6.47
N LEU A 35 16.37 -9.14 -6.93
CA LEU A 35 14.96 -8.82 -7.19
C LEU A 35 14.45 -9.53 -8.44
N LEU A 36 15.28 -9.58 -9.49
CA LEU A 36 15.00 -10.34 -10.70
C LEU A 36 14.83 -11.84 -10.40
N GLY A 37 15.66 -12.37 -9.51
CA GLY A 37 15.52 -13.75 -9.01
C GLY A 37 14.17 -14.00 -8.34
N LYS A 38 13.69 -13.07 -7.50
CA LYS A 38 12.36 -13.17 -6.86
C LYS A 38 11.24 -13.22 -7.90
N GLU A 39 11.30 -12.35 -8.91
CA GLU A 39 10.29 -12.29 -9.97
C GLU A 39 10.22 -13.60 -10.77
N ILE A 40 11.38 -14.16 -11.12
CA ILE A 40 11.46 -15.47 -11.82
C ILE A 40 10.91 -16.59 -10.94
N CYS A 41 11.21 -16.61 -9.63
CA CYS A 41 10.68 -17.63 -8.73
C CYS A 41 9.15 -17.67 -8.72
N VAL A 42 8.47 -16.51 -8.77
CA VAL A 42 7.00 -16.45 -8.86
C VAL A 42 6.49 -17.12 -10.13
N LEU A 43 7.12 -16.82 -11.27
CA LEU A 43 6.76 -17.47 -12.54
C LEU A 43 7.04 -18.97 -12.50
N ALA A 44 8.19 -19.38 -11.96
CA ALA A 44 8.58 -20.77 -11.83
C ALA A 44 7.58 -21.58 -10.99
N TRP A 45 7.14 -21.05 -9.83
CA TRP A 45 6.11 -21.70 -9.01
C TRP A 45 4.77 -21.81 -9.74
N ALA A 46 4.37 -20.78 -10.50
CA ALA A 46 3.11 -20.82 -11.25
C ALA A 46 3.12 -21.91 -12.33
N ILE A 47 4.24 -22.10 -13.03
CA ILE A 47 4.32 -23.03 -14.16
C ILE A 47 4.80 -24.45 -13.77
N GLU A 48 5.20 -24.67 -12.51
CA GLU A 48 5.87 -25.90 -12.04
C GLU A 48 5.15 -27.21 -12.42
N GLY A 49 3.82 -27.20 -12.44
CA GLY A 49 2.94 -28.32 -12.80
C GLY A 49 1.93 -27.94 -13.88
N MET A 50 2.28 -26.98 -14.74
CA MET A 50 1.44 -26.51 -15.83
C MET A 50 1.80 -27.25 -17.12
N GLU A 51 0.80 -27.60 -17.91
CA GLU A 51 1.03 -28.15 -19.26
C GLU A 51 1.77 -27.12 -20.13
N ILE A 52 2.68 -27.60 -20.97
CA ILE A 52 3.59 -26.77 -21.76
C ILE A 52 2.83 -25.75 -22.64
N ASP A 53 1.66 -26.15 -23.15
CA ASP A 53 0.81 -25.33 -24.01
C ASP A 53 0.20 -24.12 -23.28
N ASN A 54 0.06 -24.20 -21.95
CA ASN A 54 -0.49 -23.13 -21.12
C ASN A 54 0.59 -22.18 -20.58
N ILE A 55 1.88 -22.55 -20.65
CA ILE A 55 2.99 -21.72 -20.17
C ILE A 55 3.02 -20.32 -20.84
N PRO A 56 2.79 -20.15 -22.16
CA PRO A 56 2.75 -18.82 -22.78
C PRO A 56 1.68 -17.90 -22.18
N VAL A 57 0.54 -18.46 -21.75
CA VAL A 57 -0.52 -17.70 -21.06
C VAL A 57 -0.01 -17.17 -19.73
N ALA A 58 0.62 -18.04 -18.93
CA ALA A 58 1.21 -17.67 -17.65
C ALA A 58 2.31 -16.63 -17.78
N VAL A 59 3.18 -16.75 -18.79
CA VAL A 59 4.22 -15.76 -19.07
C VAL A 59 3.62 -14.40 -19.42
N ARG A 60 2.61 -14.36 -20.30
CA ARG A 60 1.92 -13.11 -20.64
C ARG A 60 1.25 -12.47 -19.43
N ASN A 61 0.52 -13.25 -18.64
CA ASN A 61 -0.15 -12.75 -17.44
C ASN A 61 0.86 -12.25 -16.40
N TRP A 62 1.98 -12.95 -16.21
CA TRP A 62 3.06 -12.52 -15.35
C TRP A 62 3.75 -11.24 -15.83
N LEU A 63 3.94 -11.08 -17.15
CA LEU A 63 4.48 -9.87 -17.75
C LEU A 63 3.55 -8.66 -17.57
N ALA A 64 2.24 -8.88 -17.47
CA ALA A 64 1.25 -7.83 -17.24
C ALA A 64 1.25 -7.30 -15.79
N LEU A 65 1.78 -8.08 -14.84
CA LEU A 65 1.96 -7.63 -13.45
C LEU A 65 3.08 -6.59 -13.35
N SER A 66 2.92 -5.61 -12.47
CA SER A 66 4.00 -4.70 -12.10
C SER A 66 5.11 -5.45 -11.32
N PRO A 67 6.38 -4.97 -11.33
CA PRO A 67 7.43 -5.57 -10.53
C PRO A 67 7.07 -5.68 -9.04
N GLU A 68 6.39 -4.68 -8.49
CA GLU A 68 5.96 -4.64 -7.10
C GLU A 68 4.91 -5.72 -6.79
N GLU A 69 3.97 -5.96 -7.71
CA GLU A 69 2.99 -7.06 -7.60
C GLU A 69 3.70 -8.42 -7.59
N ARG A 70 4.71 -8.60 -8.45
CA ARG A 70 5.52 -9.82 -8.48
C ARG A 70 6.28 -10.00 -7.16
N TRP A 71 6.88 -8.94 -6.62
CA TRP A 71 7.59 -9.02 -5.33
C TRP A 71 6.65 -9.31 -4.16
N TRP A 72 5.44 -8.74 -4.19
CA TRP A 72 4.40 -9.04 -3.21
C TRP A 72 3.98 -10.51 -3.27
N LEU A 73 3.72 -11.04 -4.46
CA LEU A 73 3.40 -12.46 -4.67
C LEU A 73 4.54 -13.37 -4.21
N PHE A 74 5.79 -12.99 -4.45
CA PHE A 74 6.95 -13.70 -3.91
C PHE A 74 6.89 -13.77 -2.38
N GLY A 75 6.67 -12.64 -1.71
CA GLY A 75 6.62 -12.57 -0.25
C GLY A 75 5.50 -13.42 0.34
N MET A 76 4.31 -13.39 -0.25
CA MET A 76 3.17 -14.21 0.20
C MET A 76 3.43 -15.70 -0.01
N THR A 77 3.97 -16.07 -1.18
CA THR A 77 4.25 -17.46 -1.51
C THR A 77 5.39 -18.01 -0.65
N ALA A 78 6.51 -17.29 -0.52
CA ALA A 78 7.66 -17.75 0.27
C ALA A 78 7.36 -17.90 1.78
N LYS A 79 6.44 -17.09 2.33
CA LYS A 79 6.04 -17.18 3.76
C LYS A 79 5.09 -18.35 4.05
N SER A 80 4.33 -18.80 3.05
CA SER A 80 3.24 -19.76 3.21
C SER A 80 3.53 -21.12 2.59
N THR A 81 4.44 -21.18 1.65
CA THR A 81 4.92 -22.41 1.03
C THR A 81 5.91 -23.07 1.97
N GLY A 82 5.80 -24.39 2.13
CA GLY A 82 6.76 -25.19 2.88
C GLY A 82 8.12 -25.33 2.17
N GLY A 83 8.75 -26.49 2.33
CA GLY A 83 10.07 -26.80 1.77
C GLY A 83 10.12 -26.72 0.23
N VAL A 84 11.33 -26.84 -0.32
CA VAL A 84 11.57 -26.79 -1.78
C VAL A 84 10.73 -27.83 -2.53
N GLU A 85 10.53 -29.00 -1.91
CA GLU A 85 9.76 -30.13 -2.46
C GLU A 85 8.24 -30.01 -2.28
N ASP A 86 7.75 -29.04 -1.51
CA ASP A 86 6.32 -28.87 -1.28
C ASP A 86 5.67 -28.19 -2.50
N ARG A 87 5.23 -29.05 -3.43
CA ARG A 87 4.52 -28.68 -4.65
C ARG A 87 3.02 -28.57 -4.43
N ASP A 88 2.37 -27.75 -5.26
CA ASP A 88 0.91 -27.65 -5.32
C ASP A 88 0.23 -27.47 -3.95
N VAL A 89 0.76 -26.57 -3.13
CA VAL A 89 0.17 -26.20 -1.84
C VAL A 89 -0.06 -24.70 -1.74
N GLY A 90 -1.20 -24.33 -1.16
CA GLY A 90 -1.54 -22.95 -0.80
C GLY A 90 -1.34 -21.96 -1.95
N TRP A 91 -0.45 -20.99 -1.76
CA TRP A 91 -0.22 -19.91 -2.71
C TRP A 91 0.40 -20.39 -4.04
N ARG A 92 1.09 -21.55 -4.10
CA ARG A 92 1.57 -22.09 -5.38
C ARG A 92 0.42 -22.53 -6.29
N ILE A 93 -0.63 -23.15 -5.75
CA ILE A 93 -1.87 -23.45 -6.49
C ILE A 93 -2.54 -22.15 -6.93
N ALA A 94 -2.64 -21.17 -6.03
CA ALA A 94 -3.25 -19.89 -6.35
C ALA A 94 -2.53 -19.19 -7.51
N LEU A 95 -1.19 -19.21 -7.54
CA LEU A 95 -0.38 -18.69 -8.64
C LEU A 95 -0.62 -19.44 -9.94
N ARG A 96 -0.70 -20.78 -9.91
CA ARG A 96 -0.99 -21.62 -11.08
C ARG A 96 -2.30 -21.21 -11.73
N HIS A 97 -3.37 -21.04 -10.94
CA HIS A 97 -4.66 -20.61 -11.46
C HIS A 97 -4.64 -19.15 -11.89
N ALA A 98 -4.13 -18.23 -11.07
CA ALA A 98 -4.12 -16.81 -11.37
C ALA A 98 -3.35 -16.45 -12.66
N LEU A 99 -2.23 -17.13 -12.92
CA LEU A 99 -1.44 -16.92 -14.13
C LEU A 99 -1.87 -17.83 -15.28
N GLY A 100 -2.37 -19.03 -15.00
CA GLY A 100 -2.78 -20.00 -16.00
C GLY A 100 -4.17 -19.77 -16.61
N ASP A 101 -5.02 -18.98 -15.96
CA ASP A 101 -6.37 -18.72 -16.45
C ASP A 101 -6.38 -17.77 -17.67
N ILE A 102 -7.19 -18.13 -18.66
CA ILE A 102 -7.47 -17.33 -19.86
C ILE A 102 -8.80 -16.63 -19.61
N VAL A 103 -8.87 -15.76 -18.59
CA VAL A 103 -9.97 -14.80 -18.56
C VAL A 103 -9.64 -13.78 -19.64
N GLN A 104 -10.41 -13.78 -20.73
CA GLN A 104 -10.37 -12.70 -21.73
C GLN A 104 -10.34 -11.39 -20.95
N THR A 105 -9.21 -10.69 -20.99
CA THR A 105 -9.11 -9.33 -20.45
C THR A 105 -9.79 -8.38 -21.43
N GLU A 106 -11.06 -8.67 -21.77
CA GLU A 106 -11.91 -7.67 -22.39
C GLU A 106 -12.30 -6.70 -21.28
N GLN A 107 -11.57 -5.59 -21.25
CA GLN A 107 -12.06 -4.29 -20.83
C GLN A 107 -12.83 -4.32 -19.49
N ILE A 108 -12.10 -4.19 -18.38
CA ILE A 108 -12.63 -3.42 -17.24
C ILE A 108 -12.56 -1.94 -17.64
N GLN A 109 -13.34 -1.58 -18.66
CA GLN A 109 -13.72 -0.22 -18.94
C GLN A 109 -14.91 0.02 -18.03
N PHE A 110 -14.80 1.00 -17.14
CA PHE A 110 -15.90 1.45 -16.30
C PHE A 110 -17.04 1.88 -17.22
N THR A 111 -17.97 0.97 -17.52
CA THR A 111 -19.23 1.34 -18.17
C THR A 111 -20.11 1.94 -17.10
N GLN A 112 -19.94 3.25 -16.95
CA GLN A 112 -20.96 4.12 -16.42
C GLN A 112 -22.09 4.10 -17.46
N ASP A 113 -23.09 3.25 -17.25
CA ASP A 113 -24.40 3.50 -17.84
C ASP A 113 -25.53 3.05 -16.90
N SER A 114 -26.31 4.07 -16.57
CA SER A 114 -27.61 4.05 -15.93
C SER A 114 -28.64 3.22 -16.71
N SER A 115 -29.62 2.72 -15.95
CA SER A 115 -30.87 2.08 -16.38
C SER A 115 -30.79 0.60 -16.72
N VAL A 116 -31.21 -0.26 -15.79
CA VAL A 116 -32.41 -1.10 -15.93
C VAL A 116 -32.81 -1.57 -14.53
N SER A 117 -34.04 -1.23 -14.16
CA SER A 117 -34.79 -1.73 -13.03
C SER A 117 -34.99 -3.24 -13.14
N SER A 118 -34.66 -3.98 -12.08
CA SER A 118 -35.18 -5.33 -11.85
C SER A 118 -35.35 -5.57 -10.37
N SER A 119 -36.61 -5.37 -9.95
CA SER A 119 -37.20 -5.93 -8.74
C SER A 119 -36.80 -7.40 -8.58
N ARG A 120 -36.28 -7.78 -7.41
CA ARG A 120 -36.37 -9.15 -6.92
C ARG A 120 -36.46 -9.15 -5.40
N HIS A 121 -37.51 -9.81 -4.94
CA HIS A 121 -38.00 -9.99 -3.59
C HIS A 121 -36.92 -10.35 -2.56
N ALA A 122 -36.95 -9.65 -1.42
CA ALA A 122 -36.28 -10.06 -0.19
C ALA A 122 -37.14 -11.12 0.53
N PRO A 123 -36.56 -12.26 0.98
CA PRO A 123 -37.22 -13.12 1.95
C PRO A 123 -37.08 -12.53 3.36
N LYS A 124 -38.21 -12.33 4.06
CA LYS A 124 -38.28 -12.01 5.49
C LYS A 124 -38.47 -13.28 6.31
N SER A 125 -37.72 -13.39 7.41
CA SER A 125 -38.02 -14.16 8.64
C SER A 125 -36.76 -14.07 9.54
N HIS A 126 -36.77 -13.88 10.85
CA HIS A 126 -37.83 -13.79 11.86
C HIS A 126 -37.28 -13.03 13.08
N GLU A 127 -38.21 -12.40 13.78
CA GLU A 127 -38.12 -11.70 15.06
C GLU A 127 -37.74 -12.65 16.21
N ILE A 128 -36.72 -12.33 17.01
CA ILE A 128 -36.58 -12.85 18.38
C ILE A 128 -36.22 -11.67 19.30
N LYS A 129 -37.07 -11.47 20.29
CA LYS A 129 -37.08 -10.43 21.31
C LYS A 129 -35.88 -10.53 22.26
N GLU A 130 -35.41 -9.37 22.72
CA GLU A 130 -34.50 -9.20 23.86
C GLU A 130 -35.07 -9.77 25.18
N PRO A 131 -34.23 -9.90 26.22
CA PRO A 131 -34.43 -8.94 27.31
C PRO A 131 -33.14 -8.35 27.89
N SER A 132 -33.17 -7.02 27.99
CA SER A 132 -32.70 -6.14 29.07
C SER A 132 -32.06 -6.78 30.32
N VAL A 133 -30.88 -6.28 30.70
CA VAL A 133 -30.56 -5.94 32.09
C VAL A 133 -29.78 -4.63 32.12
N SER A 134 -30.34 -3.66 32.85
CA SER A 134 -29.81 -2.33 33.17
C SER A 134 -29.07 -2.39 34.51
N TYR A 135 -27.95 -1.67 34.64
CA TYR A 135 -27.49 -1.14 35.93
C TYR A 135 -26.72 0.19 35.72
N GLY A 136 -27.38 1.29 36.07
CA GLY A 136 -26.95 2.22 37.13
C GLY A 136 -25.76 3.15 36.92
N ASP A 137 -26.11 4.43 36.76
CA ASP A 137 -25.38 5.67 37.03
C ASP A 137 -24.33 5.69 38.16
N LEU A 138 -23.31 6.55 37.99
CA LEU A 138 -22.77 7.41 39.06
C LEU A 138 -22.11 8.68 38.47
N LYS A 139 -22.72 9.84 38.78
CA LYS A 139 -22.17 11.20 38.65
C LYS A 139 -21.30 11.56 39.87
N SER A 140 -20.33 12.46 39.67
CA SER A 140 -19.87 13.49 40.63
C SER A 140 -18.79 14.34 39.92
N SER A 141 -19.08 15.52 39.37
CA SER A 141 -19.14 16.88 39.98
C SER A 141 -17.79 17.46 40.48
N ASP A 142 -17.49 18.63 39.91
CA ASP A 142 -16.91 19.86 40.48
C ASP A 142 -15.43 19.94 40.87
N ASN A 143 -14.69 20.84 40.20
CA ASN A 143 -14.23 22.13 40.75
C ASN A 143 -13.31 22.86 39.73
N THR A 144 -13.65 24.03 39.16
CA THR A 144 -13.51 25.42 39.67
C THR A 144 -12.14 26.07 39.41
N CYS A 145 -12.17 27.26 38.75
CA CYS A 145 -11.28 28.45 38.91
C CYS A 145 -9.82 28.35 38.41
N LEU A 146 -9.10 29.36 37.89
CA LEU A 146 -9.21 30.83 37.75
C LEU A 146 -8.16 31.30 36.69
N LEU A 147 -8.48 32.39 35.97
CA LEU A 147 -7.68 33.61 35.68
C LEU A 147 -6.13 33.49 35.55
N SER A 148 -5.39 34.17 34.67
CA SER A 148 -5.54 35.50 34.04
C SER A 148 -4.24 35.83 33.25
N HIS A 149 -4.32 36.94 32.49
CA HIS A 149 -3.22 37.77 31.94
C HIS A 149 -2.47 37.22 30.72
N GLY A 150 -2.30 37.94 29.61
CA GLY A 150 -2.55 39.35 29.31
C GLY A 150 -1.30 39.99 28.69
N THR A 151 -1.50 40.58 27.51
CA THR A 151 -0.75 41.72 26.92
C THR A 151 0.71 41.54 26.52
N GLY A 152 1.05 42.07 25.33
CA GLY A 152 2.43 42.32 24.93
C GLY A 152 2.60 42.50 23.42
N ASP A 153 2.28 43.70 22.95
CA ASP A 153 2.36 44.13 21.55
C ASP A 153 3.79 44.33 21.01
N ASN A 154 3.83 44.54 19.68
CA ASN A 154 4.73 45.39 18.88
C ASN A 154 6.04 44.81 18.32
N ASP A 155 6.10 44.84 17.00
CA ASP A 155 6.90 45.77 16.15
C ASP A 155 7.70 45.01 15.07
N SER A 156 7.22 45.04 13.82
CA SER A 156 7.66 45.93 12.73
C SER A 156 9.07 45.63 12.19
N LEU A 157 9.15 45.25 10.90
CA LEU A 157 9.87 45.99 9.82
C LEU A 157 10.25 45.07 8.63
N SER A 158 9.44 45.19 7.56
CA SER A 158 9.79 45.48 6.15
C SER A 158 11.08 44.98 5.45
N LEU A 159 10.83 44.40 4.26
CA LEU A 159 11.37 44.69 2.90
C LEU A 159 12.83 44.36 2.52
N ASP A 160 12.99 43.34 1.65
CA ASP A 160 13.51 43.39 0.26
C ASP A 160 13.58 41.93 -0.26
N GLY A 161 13.32 41.54 -1.51
CA GLY A 161 13.36 42.29 -2.77
C GLY A 161 14.49 41.80 -3.66
N SER A 162 14.49 40.53 -4.13
CA SER A 162 15.25 40.14 -5.32
C SER A 162 14.83 38.79 -5.91
N ASP A 163 14.29 38.85 -7.12
CA ASP A 163 14.13 37.74 -8.06
C ASP A 163 15.47 37.07 -8.38
N THR A 164 15.50 35.73 -8.34
CA THR A 164 16.47 34.94 -9.11
C THR A 164 15.77 33.69 -9.66
N HIS A 165 15.45 33.74 -10.95
CA HIS A 165 15.22 32.57 -11.77
C HIS A 165 16.51 31.73 -11.79
N SER A 166 16.47 30.54 -11.20
CA SER A 166 17.44 29.49 -11.48
C SER A 166 16.73 28.15 -11.58
N SER A 167 16.49 27.74 -12.82
CA SER A 167 16.48 26.38 -13.34
C SER A 167 16.37 25.26 -12.30
N ILE A 168 15.17 24.69 -12.17
CA ILE A 168 14.98 23.38 -11.54
C ILE A 168 15.32 22.33 -12.59
N GLU A 169 16.55 21.82 -12.54
CA GLU A 169 16.87 20.51 -13.11
C GLU A 169 16.27 19.42 -12.22
N PRO A 170 15.56 18.42 -12.77
CA PRO A 170 15.15 17.27 -11.97
C PRO A 170 16.38 16.37 -11.81
N ALA A 171 16.97 16.41 -10.61
CA ALA A 171 18.07 15.56 -10.22
C ALA A 171 17.71 14.07 -10.36
N LEU A 172 18.52 13.36 -11.15
CA LEU A 172 18.70 11.91 -11.10
C LEU A 172 18.98 11.47 -9.65
N GLY A 173 18.15 10.59 -9.09
CA GLY A 173 18.33 10.07 -7.73
C GLY A 173 17.58 8.77 -7.44
N ASN A 174 17.50 7.84 -8.39
CA ASN A 174 16.73 6.60 -8.26
C ASN A 174 17.58 5.38 -7.85
N SER A 175 18.32 5.45 -6.74
CA SER A 175 18.97 4.26 -6.16
C SER A 175 18.80 4.10 -4.65
N ASN A 176 18.46 5.15 -3.89
CA ASN A 176 18.18 5.07 -2.45
C ASN A 176 16.69 5.17 -2.07
N ALA A 177 15.81 5.55 -3.00
CA ALA A 177 14.39 5.77 -2.69
C ALA A 177 13.63 4.47 -2.35
N GLU A 178 14.06 3.34 -2.90
CA GLU A 178 13.41 2.04 -2.63
C GLU A 178 13.75 1.46 -1.26
N GLU A 179 14.85 1.90 -0.63
CA GLU A 179 15.29 1.37 0.67
C GLU A 179 14.45 1.93 1.84
N PHE A 180 13.74 3.05 1.61
CA PHE A 180 12.89 3.70 2.60
C PHE A 180 11.39 3.54 2.33
N LEU A 181 11.03 2.61 1.44
CA LEU A 181 9.63 2.35 1.12
C LEU A 181 9.01 1.38 2.12
N PHE A 182 7.93 1.81 2.76
CA PHE A 182 7.18 1.02 3.73
C PHE A 182 5.78 0.72 3.20
N LEU A 183 5.38 -0.53 3.35
CA LEU A 183 4.06 -1.02 3.02
C LEU A 183 3.21 -1.15 4.28
N PHE A 184 1.92 -0.88 4.13
CA PHE A 184 0.91 -1.10 5.15
C PHE A 184 -0.35 -1.68 4.53
N GLU A 185 -0.85 -2.76 5.14
CA GLU A 185 -2.08 -3.42 4.74
C GLU A 185 -3.05 -3.49 5.94
N ALA A 186 -4.31 -3.11 5.71
CA ALA A 186 -5.36 -3.18 6.71
C ALA A 186 -6.72 -3.44 6.03
N LYS A 187 -7.26 -4.66 6.21
CA LYS A 187 -8.51 -5.10 5.56
C LYS A 187 -8.40 -4.99 4.03
N LEU A 188 -9.10 -4.02 3.44
CA LEU A 188 -9.10 -3.77 1.98
C LEU A 188 -8.10 -2.67 1.59
N ALA A 189 -7.57 -1.93 2.56
CA ALA A 189 -6.63 -0.86 2.33
C ALA A 189 -5.21 -1.40 2.19
N LYS A 190 -4.54 -0.97 1.14
CA LYS A 190 -3.10 -1.15 0.86
C LYS A 190 -2.50 0.23 0.62
N ALA A 191 -1.47 0.55 1.38
CA ALA A 191 -0.81 1.85 1.31
C ALA A 191 0.71 1.69 1.29
N ILE A 192 1.35 2.66 0.65
CA ILE A 192 2.79 2.74 0.52
C ILE A 192 3.21 4.14 0.99
N GLY A 193 4.30 4.23 1.74
CA GLY A 193 4.81 5.50 2.20
C GLY A 193 6.25 5.42 2.69
N GLN A 194 6.78 6.55 3.16
CA GLN A 194 8.13 6.66 3.69
C GLN A 194 8.17 7.64 4.87
N PRO A 195 8.99 7.36 5.90
CA PRO A 195 9.22 8.32 6.98
C PRO A 195 9.99 9.52 6.44
N ILE A 196 9.67 10.71 6.95
CA ILE A 196 10.33 11.97 6.61
C ILE A 196 10.81 12.65 7.90
N GLY A 197 11.99 13.27 7.86
CA GLY A 197 12.55 14.01 8.98
C GLY A 197 13.30 13.13 9.98
N GLU A 198 13.28 13.54 11.25
CA GLU A 198 14.09 12.92 12.30
C GLU A 198 13.61 11.51 12.66
N MET A 199 14.55 10.60 12.92
CA MET A 199 14.20 9.22 13.32
C MET A 199 13.48 9.16 14.68
N SER A 200 13.70 10.12 15.58
CA SER A 200 13.09 10.19 16.91
C SER A 200 11.59 10.52 16.86
N SER A 201 11.18 11.39 15.94
CA SER A 201 9.80 11.82 15.72
C SER A 201 9.54 12.01 14.22
N PRO A 202 9.48 10.91 13.45
CA PRO A 202 9.34 11.02 12.01
C PRO A 202 7.94 11.51 11.64
N GLU A 203 7.88 12.33 10.62
CA GLU A 203 6.68 12.53 9.83
C GLU A 203 6.53 11.38 8.83
N PHE A 204 5.44 11.36 8.05
CA PHE A 204 5.20 10.23 7.16
C PHE A 204 4.51 10.64 5.86
N LEU A 205 5.19 10.43 4.73
CA LEU A 205 4.66 10.70 3.41
C LEU A 205 3.99 9.44 2.85
N VAL A 206 2.69 9.52 2.58
CA VAL A 206 1.94 8.47 1.88
C VAL A 206 1.94 8.76 0.39
N LYS A 207 2.28 7.74 -0.41
CA LYS A 207 2.40 7.85 -1.86
C LYS A 207 1.03 7.83 -2.55
N LYS A 208 0.94 8.53 -3.68
CA LYS A 208 -0.21 8.49 -4.60
C LYS A 208 -0.54 7.06 -4.98
N GLY A 209 -1.83 6.74 -5.13
CA GLY A 209 -2.32 5.40 -5.44
C GLY A 209 -2.51 4.50 -4.22
N SER A 210 -1.98 4.89 -3.05
CA SER A 210 -2.32 4.25 -1.78
C SER A 210 -3.83 4.28 -1.55
N THR A 211 -4.34 3.34 -0.75
CA THR A 211 -5.77 3.21 -0.47
C THR A 211 -6.07 3.24 1.02
N ALA A 212 -7.32 3.56 1.37
CA ALA A 212 -7.82 3.65 2.74
C ALA A 212 -9.21 3.00 2.86
N ASN A 213 -9.50 2.37 4.00
CA ASN A 213 -10.77 1.71 4.25
C ASN A 213 -11.91 2.72 4.33
N ILE A 214 -13.09 2.41 3.80
CA ILE A 214 -14.25 3.31 3.92
C ILE A 214 -14.78 3.37 5.35
N ALA A 215 -14.82 2.22 6.03
CA ALA A 215 -15.41 2.10 7.36
C ALA A 215 -14.53 2.75 8.45
N LEU A 216 -15.17 3.48 9.36
CA LEU A 216 -14.54 4.09 10.53
C LEU A 216 -15.02 3.41 11.82
N ALA A 217 -14.08 3.15 12.74
CA ALA A 217 -14.39 2.67 14.07
C ALA A 217 -14.93 3.79 14.97
N LYS A 218 -15.91 3.44 15.82
CA LYS A 218 -16.46 4.36 16.83
C LYS A 218 -15.43 4.80 17.89
N SER A 219 -14.38 4.00 18.10
CA SER A 219 -13.27 4.31 19.02
C SER A 219 -12.22 5.25 18.45
N LEU A 220 -12.31 5.64 17.16
CA LEU A 220 -11.35 6.53 16.54
C LEU A 220 -11.43 7.94 17.16
N ARG A 221 -10.28 8.58 17.36
CA ARG A 221 -10.21 9.93 17.93
C ARG A 221 -10.90 10.94 17.00
N PRO A 222 -11.63 11.96 17.52
CA PRO A 222 -12.30 12.97 16.71
C PRO A 222 -11.35 13.65 15.72
N ALA A 223 -10.17 14.07 16.17
CA ALA A 223 -9.16 14.71 15.32
C ALA A 223 -8.77 13.91 14.07
N ILE A 224 -8.80 12.56 14.13
CA ILE A 224 -8.51 11.73 12.95
C ILE A 224 -9.71 11.66 12.00
N ARG A 225 -10.94 11.72 12.52
CA ARG A 225 -12.14 11.83 11.68
C ARG A 225 -12.17 13.16 10.95
N ASP A 226 -11.87 14.24 11.68
CA ASP A 226 -11.84 15.59 11.13
C ASP A 226 -10.74 15.70 10.07
N LEU A 227 -9.54 15.17 10.35
CA LEU A 227 -8.47 15.08 9.37
C LEU A 227 -8.92 14.31 8.13
N ARG A 228 -9.56 13.16 8.30
CA ARG A 228 -10.03 12.36 7.17
C ARG A 228 -11.09 13.08 6.34
N GLN A 229 -12.03 13.76 7.00
CA GLN A 229 -13.05 14.54 6.30
C GLN A 229 -12.39 15.66 5.49
N LYS A 230 -11.44 16.37 6.08
CA LYS A 230 -10.63 17.37 5.38
C LYS A 230 -9.95 16.80 4.14
N LEU A 231 -9.36 15.61 4.21
CA LEU A 231 -8.72 14.98 3.04
C LEU A 231 -9.71 14.61 1.93
N LEU A 232 -10.95 14.29 2.28
CA LEU A 232 -12.02 14.04 1.31
C LEU A 232 -12.46 15.36 0.66
N ASP A 233 -12.61 16.41 1.46
CA ASP A 233 -13.03 17.74 1.01
C ASP A 233 -11.97 18.39 0.10
N GLU A 234 -10.68 18.20 0.40
CA GLU A 234 -9.55 18.65 -0.41
C GLU A 234 -9.31 17.78 -1.67
N GLY A 235 -10.05 16.69 -1.84
CA GLY A 235 -9.88 15.77 -2.97
C GLY A 235 -8.57 14.96 -2.93
N VAL A 236 -7.86 14.95 -1.79
CA VAL A 236 -6.69 14.09 -1.57
C VAL A 236 -7.13 12.63 -1.52
N LEU A 237 -8.23 12.35 -0.82
CA LEU A 237 -8.89 11.04 -0.80
C LEU A 237 -10.12 11.08 -1.69
N MET A 238 -10.20 10.15 -2.64
CA MET A 238 -11.39 9.98 -3.47
C MET A 238 -11.94 8.56 -3.40
N LYS A 239 -13.27 8.42 -3.38
CA LYS A 239 -13.92 7.11 -3.29
C LYS A 239 -13.76 6.36 -4.61
N ARG A 240 -13.17 5.16 -4.55
CA ARG A 240 -12.98 4.24 -5.68
C ARG A 240 -13.54 2.87 -5.29
N GLY A 241 -14.81 2.62 -5.61
CA GLY A 241 -15.51 1.40 -5.23
C GLY A 241 -15.66 1.25 -3.71
N ASN A 242 -15.02 0.22 -3.15
CA ASN A 242 -15.10 -0.15 -1.72
C ASN A 242 -13.94 0.41 -0.86
N VAL A 243 -13.06 1.22 -1.45
CA VAL A 243 -11.96 1.90 -0.76
C VAL A 243 -11.93 3.38 -1.15
N TYR A 244 -11.19 4.18 -0.39
CA TYR A 244 -10.71 5.48 -0.86
C TYR A 244 -9.31 5.32 -1.44
N SER A 245 -8.96 6.15 -2.42
CA SER A 245 -7.62 6.21 -3.02
C SER A 245 -7.02 7.59 -2.82
N PHE A 246 -5.72 7.65 -2.55
CA PHE A 246 -4.94 8.88 -2.49
C PHE A 246 -4.61 9.34 -3.92
N GLU A 247 -5.22 10.44 -4.37
CA GLU A 247 -5.02 10.98 -5.73
C GLU A 247 -3.68 11.73 -5.87
N HIS A 248 -3.14 12.20 -4.74
CA HIS A 248 -1.85 12.88 -4.62
C HIS A 248 -1.09 12.34 -3.41
N GLU A 249 0.22 12.54 -3.37
CA GLU A 249 1.01 12.24 -2.18
C GLU A 249 0.56 13.15 -1.02
N TYR A 250 0.56 12.64 0.21
CA TYR A 250 0.16 13.41 1.38
C TYR A 250 1.08 13.15 2.58
N GLN A 251 1.60 14.24 3.16
CA GLN A 251 2.49 14.21 4.30
C GLN A 251 1.69 14.33 5.60
N PHE A 252 1.69 13.24 6.37
CA PHE A 252 1.10 13.19 7.71
C PHE A 252 2.11 13.62 8.76
N LYS A 253 1.61 14.27 9.82
CA LYS A 253 2.41 14.66 11.00
C LYS A 253 3.07 13.49 11.75
N SER A 254 2.64 12.25 11.49
CA SER A 254 3.28 11.05 12.06
C SER A 254 2.84 9.78 11.32
N PRO A 255 3.63 8.69 11.40
CA PRO A 255 3.26 7.38 10.87
C PRO A 255 1.94 6.85 11.45
N SER A 256 1.67 7.15 12.73
CA SER A 256 0.45 6.70 13.41
C SER A 256 -0.79 7.45 12.93
N ALA A 257 -0.68 8.74 12.63
CA ALA A 257 -1.77 9.50 12.02
C ALA A 257 -2.13 8.91 10.64
N ALA A 258 -1.13 8.65 9.81
CA ALA A 258 -1.31 7.99 8.52
C ALA A 258 -1.99 6.63 8.67
N ALA A 259 -1.47 5.77 9.55
CA ALA A 259 -2.02 4.43 9.77
C ALA A 259 -3.48 4.45 10.27
N CYS A 260 -3.82 5.38 11.17
CA CYS A 260 -5.20 5.52 11.68
C CYS A 260 -6.17 5.97 10.58
N VAL A 261 -5.76 6.94 9.75
CA VAL A 261 -6.58 7.39 8.61
C VAL A 261 -6.75 6.26 7.61
N ILE A 262 -5.69 5.56 7.22
CA ILE A 262 -5.76 4.48 6.23
C ILE A 262 -6.61 3.31 6.74
N ALA A 263 -6.37 2.84 7.97
CA ALA A 263 -7.06 1.68 8.52
C ALA A 263 -8.52 1.96 8.91
N GLY A 264 -8.82 3.22 9.26
CA GLY A 264 -10.11 3.63 9.81
C GLY A 264 -10.34 3.22 11.27
N ASN A 265 -9.29 2.76 11.96
CA ASN A 265 -9.32 2.39 13.38
C ASN A 265 -8.03 2.86 14.08
N PRO A 266 -8.01 2.93 15.43
CA PRO A 266 -6.78 3.22 16.15
C PRO A 266 -5.66 2.21 15.79
N ARG A 267 -4.54 2.71 15.29
CA ARG A 267 -3.41 1.89 14.83
C ARG A 267 -2.07 2.57 15.14
N SER A 268 -1.13 1.80 15.70
CA SER A 268 0.26 2.24 15.88
C SER A 268 0.97 2.23 14.53
N GLY A 269 1.40 3.39 14.05
CA GLY A 269 2.14 3.47 12.79
C GLY A 269 3.51 2.81 12.88
N MET A 270 4.15 2.90 14.04
CA MET A 270 5.50 2.36 14.27
C MET A 270 5.58 0.84 14.05
N ASP A 271 4.50 0.12 14.34
CA ASP A 271 4.41 -1.34 14.19
C ASP A 271 3.70 -1.77 12.89
N ALA A 272 2.93 -0.86 12.29
CA ALA A 272 2.07 -1.15 11.13
C ALA A 272 2.80 -1.05 9.80
N TRP A 273 3.66 -0.04 9.65
CA TRP A 273 4.45 0.19 8.44
C TRP A 273 5.68 -0.73 8.43
N ARG A 274 5.87 -1.48 7.34
CA ARG A 274 6.95 -2.47 7.21
C ARG A 274 7.76 -2.28 5.92
N ASP A 275 9.07 -2.43 6.01
CA ASP A 275 9.96 -2.44 4.84
C ASP A 275 9.75 -3.72 4.00
N LEU A 276 10.47 -3.81 2.87
CA LEU A 276 10.45 -4.98 1.99
C LEU A 276 11.00 -6.26 2.65
N GLN A 277 11.77 -6.12 3.73
CA GLN A 277 12.28 -7.22 4.56
C GLN A 277 11.28 -7.61 5.67
N GLY A 278 10.16 -6.90 5.80
CA GLY A 278 9.12 -7.13 6.78
C GLY A 278 9.39 -6.52 8.15
N ARG A 279 10.47 -5.75 8.30
CA ARG A 279 10.82 -5.06 9.55
C ARG A 279 9.97 -3.82 9.74
N SER A 280 9.52 -3.60 10.97
CA SER A 280 8.71 -2.41 11.29
C SER A 280 9.57 -1.15 11.47
N LEU A 281 8.98 0.04 11.37
CA LEU A 281 9.67 1.30 11.69
C LEU A 281 10.30 1.26 13.09
N LYS A 282 9.59 0.67 14.06
CA LYS A 282 10.09 0.51 15.44
C LYS A 282 11.36 -0.35 15.51
N GLU A 283 11.40 -1.46 14.77
CA GLU A 283 12.56 -2.37 14.71
C GLU A 283 13.78 -1.69 14.07
N LEU A 284 13.55 -0.79 13.11
CA LEU A 284 14.57 0.02 12.46
C LEU A 284 15.05 1.20 13.32
N GLY A 285 14.55 1.33 14.56
CA GLY A 285 15.00 2.34 15.51
C GLY A 285 14.27 3.68 15.45
N TYR A 286 13.25 3.82 14.60
CA TYR A 286 12.41 5.02 14.62
C TYR A 286 11.63 5.11 15.94
N GLY A 287 11.36 6.34 16.40
CA GLY A 287 10.62 6.62 17.64
C GLY A 287 11.43 6.50 18.92
N LYS A 288 12.72 6.11 18.85
CA LYS A 288 13.62 6.10 20.00
C LYS A 288 14.18 7.51 20.20
N LYS A 289 14.04 8.05 21.42
CA LYS A 289 14.79 9.24 21.83
C LYS A 289 16.24 8.81 22.02
N ILE A 290 17.13 9.35 21.19
CA ILE A 290 18.59 9.24 21.35
C ILE A 290 19.00 10.15 22.50
#